data_AF-A0A221K1Q9-F1
#
_entry.id   AF-A0A221K1Q9-F1
#
_cell.length_a   1.000
_cell.length_b   1.000
_cell.length_c   1.000
_cell.angle_alpha   90.00
_cell.angle_beta   90.00
_cell.angle_gamma   90.00
#
_symmetry.space_group_name_H-M   'P 1'
#
loop_
_entity.id
_entity.type
_entity.pdbx_description
1 polymer ?
#
loop_
_entity_poly.entity_id
_entity_poly.type
_entity_poly.pdbx_seq_one_letter_code
_entity_poly.pdbx_strand_id
1 'polypeptide(L)' 'MTAQELDELLTYHWPMVMRRVMADGTDEWLKGFVRSIAKHGKRASWRPSVKQEQIMRRLVTELGTEPSCIGGLIEE' A
#
# COMPACT_ATOMS: atom_id res chain seq x y z
N MET A 1 5.94 -5.18 -12.66
CA MET A 1 5.26 -6.04 -11.67
C MET A 1 4.49 -7.11 -12.42
N THR A 2 4.57 -8.36 -12.02
CA THR A 2 3.80 -9.45 -12.62
C THR A 2 2.34 -9.39 -12.16
N ALA A 3 1.47 -10.15 -12.84
CA ALA A 3 0.07 -10.28 -12.45
C ALA A 3 -0.11 -10.81 -11.02
N GLN A 4 0.72 -11.80 -10.65
CA GLN A 4 0.70 -12.42 -9.34
C GLN A 4 1.20 -11.47 -8.25
N GLU A 5 2.33 -10.79 -8.48
CA GLU A 5 2.87 -9.81 -7.53
C GLU A 5 1.86 -8.68 -7.26
N LEU A 6 1.15 -8.23 -8.30
CA LEU A 6 0.10 -7.21 -8.13
C LEU A 6 -1.06 -7.72 -7.28
N ASP A 7 -1.49 -8.96 -7.52
CA ASP A 7 -2.60 -9.58 -6.78
C ASP A 7 -2.26 -9.76 -5.29
N GLU A 8 -1.05 -10.26 -5.01
CA GLU A 8 -0.52 -10.38 -3.65
C GLU A 8 -0.41 -9.00 -2.97
N LEU A 9 0.11 -8.00 -3.68
CA LEU A 9 0.21 -6.63 -3.17
C LEU A 9 -1.18 -6.06 -2.85
N LEU A 10 -2.13 -6.19 -3.76
CA LEU A 10 -3.49 -5.67 -3.56
C LEU A 10 -4.26 -6.39 -2.45
N THR A 11 -4.03 -7.70 -2.29
CA THR A 11 -4.74 -8.54 -1.34
C THR A 11 -4.18 -8.42 0.08
N TYR A 12 -2.85 -8.46 0.23
CA TYR A 12 -2.21 -8.53 1.54
C TYR A 12 -1.66 -7.17 2.00
N HIS A 13 -0.99 -6.42 1.12
CA HIS A 13 -0.25 -5.22 1.52
C HIS A 13 -1.08 -3.93 1.41
N TRP A 14 -1.88 -3.81 0.36
CA TRP A 14 -2.64 -2.60 0.05
C TRP A 14 -3.65 -2.18 1.13
N PRO A 15 -4.34 -3.11 1.83
CA PRO A 15 -5.23 -2.74 2.94
C PRO A 15 -4.48 -2.02 4.08
N MET A 16 -3.21 -2.39 4.34
CA MET A 16 -2.39 -1.75 5.37
C MET A 16 -1.98 -0.33 4.95
N VAL A 17 -1.51 -0.19 3.71
CA VAL A 17 -1.19 1.13 3.10
C VAL A 17 -2.41 2.05 3.16
N MET A 18 -3.58 1.55 2.76
CA MET A 18 -4.83 2.33 2.78
C MET A 18 -5.19 2.78 4.19
N ARG A 19 -5.11 1.89 5.20
CA ARG A 19 -5.39 2.24 6.60
C ARG A 19 -4.44 3.33 7.11
N ARG A 20 -3.14 3.21 6.81
CA ARG A 20 -2.11 4.17 7.25
C ARG A 20 -2.30 5.54 6.60
N VAL A 21 -2.46 5.59 5.28
CA VAL A 21 -2.69 6.85 4.54
C VAL A 21 -3.97 7.56 4.99
N MET A 22 -5.04 6.79 5.23
CA MET A 22 -6.29 7.36 5.71
C MET A 22 -6.19 7.87 7.16
N ALA A 23 -5.33 7.26 7.99
CA ALA A 23 -5.09 7.67 9.37
C ALA A 23 -4.17 8.89 9.51
N ASP A 24 -3.14 9.01 8.66
CA ASP A 24 -2.19 10.14 8.69
C ASP A 24 -2.90 11.47 8.38
N GLY A 25 -3.88 11.44 7.48
CA GLY A 25 -4.81 12.56 7.31
C GLY A 25 -4.26 13.78 6.55
N THR A 26 -2.95 13.85 6.33
CA THR A 26 -2.24 15.03 5.82
C THR A 26 -2.29 15.21 4.30
N ASP A 27 -2.36 14.12 3.53
CA ASP A 27 -2.20 14.19 2.06
C ASP A 27 -3.44 13.71 1.29
N GLU A 28 -4.30 14.66 0.90
CA GLU A 28 -5.55 14.40 0.18
C GLU A 28 -5.31 13.77 -1.20
N TRP A 29 -4.23 14.15 -1.88
CA TRP A 29 -3.87 13.55 -3.16
C TRP A 29 -3.54 12.06 -2.95
N LEU A 30 -2.77 11.75 -1.91
CA LEU A 30 -2.40 10.38 -1.61
C LEU A 30 -3.61 9.51 -1.23
N LYS A 31 -4.57 10.05 -0.44
CA LYS A 31 -5.85 9.38 -0.14
C LYS A 31 -6.64 9.06 -1.41
N GLY A 32 -6.71 10.01 -2.34
CA GLY A 32 -7.33 9.82 -3.65
C GLY A 32 -6.63 8.74 -4.46
N PHE A 33 -5.29 8.77 -4.48
CA PHE A 33 -4.47 7.79 -5.17
C PHE A 33 -4.69 6.37 -4.64
N VAL A 34 -4.57 6.14 -3.33
CA VAL A 34 -4.71 4.78 -2.76
C VAL A 34 -6.10 4.20 -2.97
N ARG A 35 -7.13 5.05 -2.87
CA ARG A 35 -8.53 4.67 -3.14
C ARG A 35 -8.73 4.33 -4.61
N SER A 36 -8.11 5.09 -5.52
CA SER A 36 -8.22 4.84 -6.96
C SER A 36 -7.65 3.47 -7.33
N ILE A 37 -6.46 3.12 -6.80
CA ILE A 37 -5.83 1.82 -7.06
C ILE A 37 -6.68 0.69 -6.47
N ALA A 38 -7.18 0.82 -5.24
CA ALA A 38 -8.05 -0.20 -4.64
C ALA A 38 -9.34 -0.43 -5.47
N LYS A 39 -9.89 0.64 -6.05
CA LYS A 39 -11.08 0.56 -6.90
C LYS A 39 -10.79 -0.12 -8.24
N HIS A 40 -9.68 0.23 -8.88
CA HIS A 40 -9.30 -0.35 -10.18
C HIS A 40 -8.77 -1.77 -10.05
N GLY A 41 -8.06 -2.07 -8.96
CA GLY A 41 -7.49 -3.38 -8.62
C GLY A 41 -8.52 -4.51 -8.48
N LYS A 42 -9.80 -4.18 -8.23
CA LYS A 42 -10.90 -5.16 -8.27
C LYS A 42 -11.19 -5.70 -9.68
N ARG A 43 -10.67 -5.06 -10.73
CA ARG A 43 -10.87 -5.49 -12.12
C ARG A 43 -9.72 -6.41 -12.52
N ALA A 44 -10.02 -7.67 -12.84
CA ALA A 44 -9.01 -8.68 -13.20
C ALA A 44 -8.14 -8.30 -14.42
N SER A 45 -8.67 -7.48 -15.34
CA SER A 45 -7.95 -6.99 -16.52
C SER A 45 -7.15 -5.70 -16.27
N TRP A 46 -7.29 -5.08 -15.10
CA TRP A 46 -6.58 -3.84 -14.83
C TRP A 46 -5.12 -4.10 -14.47
N ARG A 47 -4.26 -3.26 -15.03
CA ARG A 47 -2.83 -3.21 -14.70
C ARG A 47 -2.46 -1.76 -14.42
N PRO A 48 -1.68 -1.48 -13.36
CA PRO A 48 -1.16 -0.15 -13.14
C PRO A 48 -0.19 0.25 -14.25
N SER A 49 -0.12 1.55 -14.52
CA SER A 49 0.95 2.11 -15.33
C SER A 49 2.31 2.01 -14.62
N VAL A 50 3.41 2.13 -15.36
CA VAL A 50 4.77 2.09 -14.79
C VAL A 50 4.94 3.10 -13.65
N LYS A 51 4.39 4.30 -13.79
CA LYS A 51 4.44 5.34 -12.75
C LYS A 51 3.60 4.96 -11.53
N GLN A 52 2.42 4.37 -11.73
CA GLN A 52 1.59 3.88 -10.63
C GLN A 52 2.30 2.75 -9.89
N GLU A 53 2.92 1.81 -10.60
CA GLU A 53 3.71 0.74 -10.00
C GLU A 53 4.85 1.29 -9.12
N GLN A 54 5.61 2.27 -9.60
CA GLN A 54 6.68 2.89 -8.82
C GLN A 54 6.14 3.50 -7.52
N ILE A 55 5.01 4.22 -7.58
CA ILE A 55 4.38 4.81 -6.40
C ILE A 55 3.85 3.71 -5.47
N MET A 56 3.19 2.67 -6.01
CA MET A 56 2.67 1.55 -5.23
C MET A 56 3.79 0.83 -4.47
N ARG A 57 4.90 0.51 -5.16
CA ARG A 57 6.08 -0.12 -4.53
C ARG A 57 6.65 0.77 -3.44
N ARG A 58 6.82 2.06 -3.72
CA ARG A 58 7.31 3.03 -2.73
C ARG A 58 6.41 3.07 -1.49
N LEU A 59 5.09 3.13 -1.66
CA LEU A 59 4.15 3.13 -0.53
C LEU A 59 4.20 1.85 0.29
N VAL A 60 4.36 0.70 -0.36
CA VAL A 60 4.52 -0.57 0.36
C VAL A 60 5.86 -0.60 1.09
N THR A 61 6.94 -0.08 0.51
CA THR A 61 8.24 0.02 1.19
C THR A 61 8.18 1.00 2.38
N GLU A 62 7.61 2.18 2.19
CA GLU A 62 7.57 3.24 3.21
C GLU A 62 6.56 2.94 4.33
N LEU A 63 5.44 2.27 4.03
CA LEU A 63 4.32 2.09 4.98
C LEU A 63 4.06 0.63 5.36
N GLY A 64 4.49 -0.33 4.53
CA GLY A 64 4.31 -1.77 4.75
C GLY A 64 5.53 -2.46 5.35
N THR A 65 6.69 -1.79 5.40
CA THR A 65 7.93 -2.27 6.01
C THR A 65 8.33 -1.51 7.27
N GLU A 66 7.44 -0.69 7.86
CA GLU A 66 7.55 -0.47 9.30
C GLU A 66 7.13 -1.79 9.94
N PRO A 67 8.06 -2.61 10.47
CA PRO A 67 7.61 -3.61 11.40
C PRO A 67 6.87 -2.83 12.48
N SER A 68 5.69 -3.28 12.82
CA SER A 68 5.11 -3.01 14.14
C SER A 68 5.94 -3.75 15.20
N CYS A 69 7.27 -3.63 15.14
CA CYS A 69 8.22 -4.15 16.11
C CYS A 69 8.46 -3.08 17.17
N ILE A 70 8.18 -3.29 18.44
CA ILE A 70 7.52 -4.38 19.16
C ILE A 70 7.01 -3.64 20.40
N GLY A 71 5.74 -3.79 20.76
CA GLY A 71 5.34 -3.57 22.14
C GLY A 71 5.95 -4.69 23.00
N GLY A 72 6.93 -4.35 23.83
CA GLY A 72 7.40 -5.20 24.93
C GLY A 72 8.92 -5.30 25.07
N LEU A 73 9.42 -4.78 26.20
CA LEU A 73 10.55 -5.24 27.04
C LEU A 73 11.84 -5.69 26.30
N ILE A 74 13.04 -5.18 26.60
CA ILE A 74 13.93 -5.45 27.76
C ILE A 74 15.20 -4.57 27.49
N GLU A 75 15.76 -3.73 28.39
CA GLU A 75 16.90 -3.92 29.34
C GLU A 75 17.39 -2.46 29.67
N GLU A 76 17.80 -1.98 30.85
CA GLU A 76 18.35 -2.54 32.11
C GLU A 76 17.77 -1.81 33.34
#